data_AF-A0A182S7Z6-F1
#
_entry.id   AF-A0A182S7Z6-F1
#
_cell.length_a   1.000
_cell.length_b   1.000
_cell.length_c   1.000
_cell.angle_alpha   90.00
_cell.angle_beta   90.00
_cell.angle_gamma   90.00
#
_symmetry.space_group_name_H-M   'P 1'
#
loop_
_entity.id
_entity.type
_entity.pdbx_description
1 polymer ?
#
loop_
_entity_poly.entity_id
_entity_poly.type
_entity_poly.pdbx_seq_one_letter_code
_entity_poly.pdbx_strand_id
1 'polypeptide(L)'
;EVIPERNKKRDIRNWHHTSEKYKEAYHTDFSANRGDIPIIHGDCDENILKLLGELLKLVKELKEEVKGQRHEINYLRGLIENCAGCQQAQPLRENCQYSNPCFPGVQCYDSSTGMRCGHCPRGYVGDGRNCRPGQTCADQPCFNGVQCYDTVEGAQCGPCPVGYEGDGKHCRFRDACEDKPCAPGRK
;
A
#
# COMPACT_ATOMS: atom_id res chain seq x y z
N GLU A 1 22.59 30.73 -7.72
CA GLU A 1 23.81 30.52 -6.92
C GLU A 1 23.64 31.33 -5.63
N VAL A 2 23.24 30.71 -4.51
CA VAL A 2 24.07 30.05 -3.49
C VAL A 2 25.18 30.95 -2.91
N ILE A 3 24.86 31.59 -1.76
CA ILE A 3 25.57 31.89 -0.49
C ILE A 3 27.11 32.12 -0.52
N PRO A 4 27.64 33.11 0.25
CA PRO A 4 28.09 32.83 1.64
C PRO A 4 27.72 33.95 2.64
N GLU A 5 27.07 33.67 3.77
CA GLU A 5 27.61 33.18 5.04
C GLU A 5 28.35 34.27 5.87
N ARG A 6 27.78 34.66 7.02
CA ARG A 6 28.39 34.44 8.36
C ARG A 6 27.66 35.18 9.48
N ASN A 7 27.40 34.39 10.53
CA ASN A 7 26.92 34.74 11.85
C ASN A 7 27.60 35.99 12.45
N LYS A 8 26.80 37.01 12.80
CA LYS A 8 27.12 37.95 13.87
C LYS A 8 26.09 37.80 14.97
N LYS A 9 26.51 37.18 16.08
CA LYS A 9 25.80 37.16 17.36
C LYS A 9 25.44 38.61 17.72
N ARG A 10 24.15 38.93 17.85
CA ARG A 10 23.72 40.23 18.39
C ARG A 10 23.47 40.09 19.88
N ASP A 11 24.30 40.79 20.63
CA ASP A 11 24.32 40.94 22.08
C ASP A 11 22.97 41.49 22.59
N ILE A 12 22.40 40.88 23.64
CA ILE A 12 21.06 41.18 24.19
C ILE A 12 21.13 42.26 25.29
N ARG A 13 22.27 42.93 25.46
CA ARG A 13 22.48 43.84 26.61
C ARG A 13 21.79 45.21 26.58
N ASN A 14 20.78 45.47 25.74
CA ASN A 14 20.14 46.79 25.69
C ASN A 14 18.61 46.81 25.47
N TRP A 15 17.88 45.85 26.04
CA TRP A 15 16.41 45.75 25.92
C TRP A 15 15.62 46.46 27.04
N HIS A 16 16.17 47.50 27.66
CA HIS A 16 15.53 48.21 28.78
C HIS A 16 15.48 49.74 28.66
N HIS A 17 15.68 50.33 27.47
CA HIS A 17 15.70 51.80 27.31
C HIS A 17 14.82 52.38 26.19
N THR A 18 13.71 51.71 25.80
CA THR A 18 12.81 52.23 24.76
C THR A 18 11.33 52.25 25.14
N SER A 19 10.97 52.59 26.40
CA SER A 19 9.55 52.78 26.80
C SER A 19 9.19 54.16 27.36
N GLU A 20 10.08 55.15 27.33
CA GLU A 20 9.83 56.49 27.91
C GLU A 20 9.57 57.58 26.85
N LYS A 21 9.04 57.23 25.67
CA LYS A 21 8.79 58.21 24.58
C LYS A 21 7.36 58.24 24.02
N TYR A 22 6.39 57.65 24.72
CA TYR A 22 4.97 57.61 24.33
C TYR A 22 4.04 58.10 25.44
N LYS A 23 4.38 59.20 26.14
CA LYS A 23 3.56 59.76 27.23
C LYS A 23 3.22 61.25 27.12
N GLU A 24 3.41 61.90 25.98
CA GLU A 24 3.01 63.31 25.80
C GLU A 24 2.36 63.54 24.44
N ALA A 25 1.04 63.30 24.35
CA ALA A 25 0.20 63.80 23.26
C ALA A 25 -1.29 63.75 23.62
N TYR A 26 -1.71 64.32 24.76
CA TYR A 26 -3.12 64.58 25.04
C TYR A 26 -3.29 65.89 25.80
N HIS A 27 -3.30 67.00 25.05
CA HIS A 27 -3.95 68.24 25.45
C HIS A 27 -4.39 69.00 24.20
N THR A 28 -5.65 68.83 23.80
CA THR A 28 -6.39 69.86 23.08
C THR A 28 -7.86 69.78 23.47
N ASP A 29 -8.35 70.94 23.90
CA ASP A 29 -9.62 71.32 24.50
C ASP A 29 -10.79 71.31 23.50
N PHE A 30 -12.00 70.88 23.90
CA PHE A 30 -13.28 71.41 23.37
C PHE A 30 -14.53 70.95 24.17
N SER A 31 -15.06 71.88 24.97
CA SER A 31 -16.47 72.25 25.19
C SER A 31 -17.60 71.21 25.21
N ALA A 32 -18.37 71.24 26.31
CA ALA A 32 -19.60 70.49 26.56
C ALA A 32 -20.82 70.92 25.70
N ASN A 33 -21.51 69.95 25.06
CA ASN A 33 -22.96 69.64 25.21
C ASN A 33 -23.51 68.75 24.07
N ARG A 34 -24.20 67.67 24.50
CA ARG A 34 -25.27 66.88 23.83
C ARG A 34 -24.97 66.11 22.53
N GLY A 35 -25.24 64.81 22.61
CA GLY A 35 -25.26 63.88 21.48
C GLY A 35 -25.01 62.45 21.95
N ASP A 36 -26.01 61.86 22.58
CA ASP A 36 -25.98 60.55 23.22
C ASP A 36 -25.61 59.46 22.19
N ILE A 37 -24.46 58.80 22.37
CA ILE A 37 -24.26 57.44 21.89
C ILE A 37 -24.29 56.59 23.15
N PRO A 38 -25.22 55.62 23.29
CA PRO A 38 -25.19 54.75 24.44
C PRO A 38 -23.85 54.03 24.42
N ILE A 39 -23.06 54.22 25.48
CA ILE A 39 -21.96 53.31 25.72
C ILE A 39 -22.63 51.97 26.00
N ILE A 40 -22.61 51.09 25.01
CA ILE A 40 -22.90 49.67 25.20
C ILE A 40 -21.72 49.12 26.00
N HIS A 41 -21.65 49.48 27.28
CA HIS A 41 -20.85 48.77 28.24
C HIS A 41 -21.65 47.54 28.66
N GLY A 42 -21.00 46.39 28.58
CA GLY A 42 -21.17 45.45 29.68
C GLY A 42 -21.47 44.00 29.33
N ASP A 43 -21.25 43.52 28.11
CA ASP A 43 -21.37 42.07 27.86
C ASP A 43 -20.32 41.45 26.93
N CYS A 44 -19.73 42.16 25.96
CA CYS A 44 -18.82 41.49 25.03
C CYS A 44 -17.44 41.16 25.63
N ASP A 45 -16.84 42.08 26.39
CA ASP A 45 -15.47 41.91 26.90
C ASP A 45 -15.40 40.92 28.08
N GLU A 46 -16.38 40.94 28.98
CA GLU A 46 -16.49 39.99 30.09
C GLU A 46 -16.76 38.57 29.58
N ASN A 47 -17.64 38.43 28.58
CA ASN A 47 -17.90 37.12 27.97
C ASN A 47 -16.68 36.58 27.22
N ILE A 48 -15.90 37.44 26.55
CA ILE A 48 -14.64 37.05 25.89
C ILE A 48 -13.58 36.62 26.91
N LEU A 49 -13.42 37.37 28.02
CA LEU A 49 -12.48 37.01 29.08
C LEU A 49 -12.86 35.70 29.77
N LYS A 50 -14.17 35.47 29.95
CA LYS A 50 -14.71 34.21 30.46
C LYS A 50 -14.42 33.05 29.51
N LEU A 51 -14.67 33.23 28.21
CA LEU A 51 -14.37 32.24 27.15
C LEU A 51 -12.87 31.91 27.07
N LEU A 52 -12.00 32.92 27.17
CA LEU A 52 -10.55 32.73 27.21
C LEU A 52 -10.11 31.96 28.47
N GLY A 53 -10.73 32.26 29.62
CA GLY A 53 -10.51 31.52 30.86
C GLY A 53 -10.94 30.06 30.76
N GLU A 54 -12.09 29.79 30.16
CA GLU A 54 -12.61 28.45 29.90
C GLU A 54 -11.71 27.67 28.93
N LEU A 55 -11.24 28.31 27.85
CA LEU A 55 -10.30 27.70 26.90
C LEU A 55 -8.94 27.39 27.55
N LEU A 56 -8.41 28.30 28.36
CA LEU A 56 -7.16 28.07 29.09
C LEU A 56 -7.27 26.93 30.09
N LYS A 57 -8.44 26.77 30.73
CA LYS A 57 -8.75 25.65 31.60
C LYS A 57 -8.76 24.33 30.81
N LEU A 58 -9.47 24.30 29.68
CA LEU A 58 -9.53 23.13 28.79
C LEU A 58 -8.16 22.73 28.25
N VAL A 59 -7.33 23.69 27.83
CA VAL A 59 -5.97 23.40 27.31
C VAL A 59 -5.08 22.83 28.43
N LYS A 60 -5.22 23.28 29.67
CA LYS A 60 -4.49 22.71 30.82
C LYS A 60 -4.95 21.28 31.10
N GLU A 61 -6.25 21.04 31.10
CA GLU A 61 -6.82 19.69 31.31
C GLU A 61 -6.35 18.73 30.21
N LEU A 62 -6.47 19.12 28.94
CA LEU A 62 -5.98 18.32 27.80
C LEU A 62 -4.47 18.07 27.88
N LYS A 63 -3.69 19.06 28.34
CA LYS A 63 -2.24 18.88 28.53
C LYS A 63 -1.94 17.81 29.59
N GLU A 64 -2.69 17.76 30.68
CA GLU A 64 -2.52 16.72 31.69
C GLU A 64 -3.01 15.35 31.18
N GLU A 65 -4.11 15.27 30.43
CA GLU A 65 -4.55 14.03 29.78
C GLU A 65 -3.52 13.49 28.77
N VAL A 66 -2.97 14.35 27.91
CA VAL A 66 -1.94 13.97 26.92
C VAL A 66 -0.66 13.48 27.60
N LYS A 67 -0.27 14.11 28.72
CA LYS A 67 0.84 13.59 29.55
C LYS A 67 0.49 12.21 30.11
N GLY A 68 -0.72 12.02 30.62
CA GLY A 68 -1.20 10.72 31.10
C GLY A 68 -1.11 9.64 30.02
N GLN A 69 -1.69 9.89 28.86
CA GLN A 69 -1.64 8.99 27.70
C GLN A 69 -0.21 8.67 27.27
N ARG A 70 0.71 9.66 27.32
CA ARG A 70 2.11 9.41 27.00
C ARG A 70 2.77 8.42 27.96
N HIS A 71 2.43 8.45 29.25
CA HIS A 71 2.94 7.47 30.22
C HIS A 71 2.37 6.08 29.97
N GLU A 72 1.06 5.98 29.71
CA GLU A 72 0.42 4.69 29.38
C GLU A 72 1.00 4.08 28.09
N ILE A 73 1.17 4.87 27.04
CA ILE A 73 1.79 4.42 25.78
C ILE A 73 3.22 3.92 26.03
N ASN A 74 4.02 4.67 26.80
CA ASN A 74 5.39 4.25 27.12
C ASN A 74 5.42 2.97 27.97
N TYR A 75 4.48 2.84 28.91
CA TYR A 75 4.33 1.65 29.75
C TYR A 75 3.93 0.42 28.92
N LEU A 76 2.91 0.53 28.08
CA LEU A 76 2.47 -0.53 27.17
C LEU A 76 3.59 -0.92 26.20
N ARG A 77 4.30 0.06 25.64
CA ARG A 77 5.48 -0.18 24.79
C ARG A 77 6.56 -0.95 25.56
N GLY A 78 6.85 -0.56 26.80
CA GLY A 78 7.81 -1.25 27.66
C GLY A 78 7.41 -2.70 27.96
N LEU A 79 6.11 -2.99 28.13
CA LEU A 79 5.63 -4.37 28.30
C LEU A 79 5.83 -5.22 27.04
N ILE A 80 5.63 -4.64 25.85
CA ILE A 80 5.86 -5.33 24.58
C ILE A 80 7.36 -5.58 24.36
N GLU A 81 8.21 -4.58 24.60
CA GLU A 81 9.66 -4.67 24.44
C GLU A 81 10.29 -5.69 25.39
N ASN A 82 9.76 -5.79 26.61
CA ASN A 82 10.22 -6.75 27.63
C ASN A 82 9.43 -8.07 27.63
N CYS A 83 8.53 -8.28 26.67
CA CYS A 83 7.78 -9.53 26.56
C CYS A 83 8.72 -10.68 26.17
N ALA A 84 9.00 -11.58 27.12
CA ALA A 84 9.81 -12.77 26.89
C ALA A 84 9.29 -13.65 25.74
N GLY A 85 7.97 -13.63 25.50
CA GLY A 85 7.33 -14.33 24.38
C GLY A 85 7.64 -13.72 23.00
N CYS A 86 7.88 -12.41 22.91
CA CYS A 86 8.28 -11.76 21.65
C CYS A 86 9.76 -12.00 21.33
N GLN A 87 10.61 -12.15 22.35
CA GLN A 87 12.03 -12.42 22.18
C GLN A 87 12.31 -13.87 21.71
N GLN A 88 11.35 -14.77 21.91
CA GLN A 88 11.37 -16.15 21.42
C GLN A 88 10.39 -16.39 20.27
N ALA A 89 10.16 -15.38 19.42
CA ALA A 89 9.62 -15.63 18.10
C ALA A 89 10.66 -16.41 17.29
N GLN A 90 10.74 -17.72 17.52
CA GLN A 90 11.32 -18.62 16.53
C GLN A 90 10.62 -18.29 15.21
N PRO A 91 11.35 -18.16 14.09
CA PRO A 91 10.70 -17.96 12.82
C PRO A 91 9.68 -19.10 12.70
N LEU A 92 8.40 -18.74 12.59
CA LEU A 92 7.33 -19.70 12.30
C LEU A 92 7.90 -20.57 11.19
N ARG A 93 8.13 -21.84 11.50
CA ARG A 93 8.84 -22.72 10.58
C ARG A 93 7.86 -22.96 9.45
N GLU A 94 7.92 -22.11 8.42
CA GLU A 94 7.02 -22.13 7.28
C GLU A 94 7.28 -23.42 6.52
N ASN A 95 6.49 -24.43 6.87
CA ASN A 95 6.53 -25.75 6.29
C ASN A 95 5.14 -26.08 5.76
N CYS A 96 5.06 -27.12 4.93
CA CYS A 96 3.83 -27.55 4.32
C CYS A 96 2.73 -27.95 5.32
N GLN A 97 3.07 -28.22 6.59
CA GLN A 97 2.12 -28.59 7.64
C GLN A 97 1.42 -27.37 8.28
N TYR A 98 2.16 -26.28 8.49
CA TYR A 98 1.65 -25.08 9.17
C TYR A 98 1.23 -23.97 8.19
N SER A 99 1.82 -23.92 6.99
CA SER A 99 1.52 -22.92 5.97
C SER A 99 1.69 -23.54 4.59
N ASN A 100 0.65 -24.19 4.06
CA ASN A 100 0.70 -24.78 2.72
C ASN A 100 0.38 -23.71 1.65
N PRO A 101 1.35 -23.30 0.81
CA PRO A 101 1.13 -22.30 -0.24
C PRO A 101 0.59 -22.90 -1.54
N CYS A 102 0.39 -24.22 -1.60
CA CYS A 102 0.00 -24.90 -2.82
C CYS A 102 -1.52 -24.86 -3.06
N PHE A 103 -1.90 -25.00 -4.31
CA PHE A 103 -3.31 -25.06 -4.71
C PHE A 103 -4.02 -26.22 -3.99
N PRO A 104 -5.31 -26.08 -3.61
CA PRO A 104 -6.04 -27.14 -2.93
C PRO A 104 -5.98 -28.49 -3.67
N GLY A 105 -5.55 -29.54 -2.98
CA GLY A 105 -5.37 -30.87 -3.55
C GLY A 105 -4.02 -31.13 -4.22
N VAL A 106 -3.15 -30.11 -4.33
CA VAL A 106 -1.75 -30.27 -4.77
C VAL A 106 -0.87 -30.66 -3.60
N GLN A 107 0.02 -31.64 -3.82
CA GLN A 107 0.96 -32.10 -2.82
C GLN A 107 2.06 -31.06 -2.58
N CYS A 108 2.31 -30.72 -1.31
CA CYS A 108 3.36 -29.79 -0.90
C CYS A 108 4.57 -30.57 -0.37
N TYR A 109 5.77 -30.10 -0.70
CA TYR A 109 7.05 -30.68 -0.29
C TYR A 109 7.93 -29.62 0.37
N ASP A 110 8.45 -29.93 1.55
CA ASP A 110 9.48 -29.11 2.20
C ASP A 110 10.83 -29.38 1.55
N SER A 111 11.48 -28.36 0.99
CA SER A 111 12.83 -28.43 0.42
C SER A 111 13.79 -27.51 1.18
N SER A 112 15.10 -27.75 1.07
CA SER A 112 16.14 -26.90 1.69
C SER A 112 16.10 -25.45 1.17
N THR A 113 15.57 -25.25 -0.04
CA THR A 113 15.36 -23.95 -0.70
C THR A 113 13.98 -23.35 -0.42
N GLY A 114 13.16 -23.98 0.43
CA GLY A 114 11.78 -23.57 0.73
C GLY A 114 10.72 -24.56 0.24
N MET A 115 9.46 -24.25 0.48
CA MET A 115 8.32 -25.10 0.10
C MET A 115 8.11 -25.15 -1.42
N ARG A 116 7.93 -26.35 -1.97
CA ARG A 116 7.66 -26.61 -3.38
C ARG A 116 6.32 -27.32 -3.55
N CYS A 117 5.59 -26.97 -4.59
CA CYS A 117 4.31 -27.60 -4.94
C CYS A 117 4.50 -28.63 -6.05
N GLY A 118 3.70 -29.69 -6.00
CA GLY A 118 3.58 -30.68 -7.08
C GLY A 118 2.80 -30.14 -8.28
N HIS A 119 2.41 -31.06 -9.17
CA HIS A 119 1.60 -30.74 -10.34
C HIS A 119 0.15 -30.41 -9.96
N CYS A 120 -0.50 -29.58 -10.79
CA CYS A 120 -1.91 -29.26 -10.63
C CYS A 120 -2.80 -30.51 -10.78
N PRO A 121 -4.01 -30.51 -10.16
CA PRO A 121 -4.97 -31.61 -10.32
C PRO A 121 -5.42 -31.76 -11.78
N ARG A 122 -6.02 -32.91 -12.13
CA ARG A 122 -6.58 -33.13 -13.47
C ARG A 122 -7.58 -32.02 -13.84
N GLY A 123 -7.50 -31.53 -15.08
CA GLY A 123 -8.30 -30.41 -15.58
C GLY A 123 -7.81 -29.02 -15.17
N TYR A 124 -6.63 -28.93 -14.53
CA TYR A 124 -5.99 -27.68 -14.17
C TYR A 124 -4.55 -27.62 -14.67
N VAL A 125 -4.08 -26.41 -14.97
CA VAL A 125 -2.73 -26.10 -15.46
C VAL A 125 -2.15 -24.96 -14.64
N GLY A 126 -0.82 -24.98 -14.43
CA GLY A 126 -0.17 -23.98 -13.57
C GLY A 126 1.14 -24.48 -12.96
N ASP A 127 1.64 -23.71 -11.99
CA ASP A 127 2.91 -23.95 -11.28
C ASP A 127 2.73 -24.73 -9.95
N GLY A 128 1.53 -25.24 -9.69
CA GLY A 128 1.16 -25.95 -8.46
C GLY A 128 0.77 -25.03 -7.29
N ARG A 129 1.12 -23.73 -7.32
CA ARG A 129 0.56 -22.72 -6.39
C ARG A 129 -0.69 -22.09 -6.96
N ASN A 130 -0.61 -21.69 -8.23
CA ASN A 130 -1.67 -21.07 -8.98
C ASN A 130 -2.11 -22.03 -10.08
N CYS A 131 -3.12 -22.83 -9.79
CA CYS A 131 -3.75 -23.70 -10.77
C CYS A 131 -5.02 -23.05 -11.30
N ARG A 132 -5.17 -23.01 -12.62
CA ARG A 132 -6.38 -22.55 -13.31
C ARG A 132 -6.96 -23.64 -14.20
N PRO A 133 -8.26 -23.63 -14.50
CA PRO A 133 -8.86 -24.59 -15.42
C PRO A 133 -8.13 -24.60 -16.76
N GLY A 134 -7.76 -25.77 -17.25
CA GLY A 134 -7.00 -25.93 -18.48
C GLY A 134 -6.81 -27.40 -18.84
N GLN A 135 -6.46 -27.65 -20.10
CA GLN A 135 -6.18 -29.00 -20.58
C GLN A 135 -4.70 -29.33 -20.46
N THR A 136 -4.45 -30.57 -20.06
CA THR A 136 -3.11 -31.18 -20.02
C THR A 136 -2.98 -32.22 -21.14
N CYS A 137 -1.77 -32.68 -21.41
CA CYS A 137 -1.52 -33.75 -22.37
C CYS A 137 -2.19 -35.06 -21.97
N ALA A 138 -2.51 -35.25 -20.70
CA ALA A 138 -3.32 -36.38 -20.23
C ALA A 138 -4.74 -36.38 -20.81
N ASP A 139 -5.26 -35.22 -21.20
CA ASP A 139 -6.57 -35.08 -21.83
C ASP A 139 -6.52 -35.32 -23.36
N GLN A 140 -5.34 -35.63 -23.89
CA GLN A 140 -5.07 -35.87 -25.33
C GLN A 140 -5.64 -34.77 -26.26
N PRO A 141 -5.31 -33.49 -26.05
CA PRO A 141 -5.85 -32.39 -26.86
C PRO A 141 -5.19 -32.23 -28.23
N CYS A 142 -4.09 -32.94 -28.49
CA CYS A 142 -3.34 -32.86 -29.75
C CYS A 142 -3.83 -33.91 -30.75
N PHE A 143 -3.64 -33.62 -32.04
CA PHE A 143 -3.95 -34.55 -33.12
C PHE A 143 -3.15 -35.86 -32.96
N ASN A 144 -3.72 -36.97 -33.39
CA ASN A 144 -3.09 -38.28 -33.23
C ASN A 144 -1.73 -38.32 -33.93
N GLY A 145 -0.68 -38.73 -33.21
CA GLY A 145 0.70 -38.74 -33.70
C GLY A 145 1.45 -37.42 -33.55
N VAL A 146 0.79 -36.35 -33.04
CA VAL A 146 1.47 -35.09 -32.68
C VAL A 146 2.01 -35.17 -31.25
N GLN A 147 3.24 -34.70 -31.07
CA GLN A 147 3.88 -34.64 -29.76
C GLN A 147 3.21 -33.57 -28.88
N CYS A 148 2.89 -33.92 -27.64
CA CYS A 148 2.25 -33.03 -26.66
C CYS A 148 3.21 -32.71 -25.51
N TYR A 149 3.20 -31.46 -25.06
CA TYR A 149 3.98 -30.98 -23.91
C TYR A 149 3.09 -30.25 -22.91
N ASP A 150 3.16 -30.65 -21.63
CA ASP A 150 2.50 -29.94 -20.55
C ASP A 150 3.30 -28.69 -20.18
N THR A 151 2.65 -27.53 -20.24
CA THR A 151 3.23 -26.25 -19.84
C THR A 151 2.38 -25.57 -18.77
N VAL A 152 2.94 -24.52 -18.14
CA VAL A 152 2.22 -23.68 -17.17
C VAL A 152 0.99 -23.00 -17.79
N GLU A 153 1.03 -22.76 -19.10
CA GLU A 153 -0.08 -22.21 -19.89
C GLU A 153 -1.08 -23.28 -20.36
N GLY A 154 -0.75 -24.56 -20.18
CA GLY A 154 -1.53 -25.73 -20.59
C GLY A 154 -0.86 -26.58 -21.66
N ALA A 155 -1.59 -27.53 -22.23
CA ALA A 155 -1.08 -28.44 -23.24
C ALA A 155 -0.70 -27.71 -24.54
N GLN A 156 0.57 -27.83 -24.92
CA GLN A 156 1.10 -27.38 -26.21
C GLN A 156 1.30 -28.57 -27.15
N CYS A 157 0.80 -28.43 -28.38
CA CYS A 157 0.96 -29.41 -29.43
C CYS A 157 2.10 -29.03 -30.36
N GLY A 158 2.86 -30.03 -30.80
CA GLY A 158 3.87 -29.88 -31.84
C GLY A 158 3.27 -29.68 -33.25
N PRO A 159 4.11 -29.64 -34.29
CA PRO A 159 3.64 -29.52 -35.67
C PRO A 159 2.87 -30.76 -36.11
N CYS A 160 1.97 -30.57 -37.08
CA CYS A 160 1.24 -31.67 -37.69
C CYS A 160 2.19 -32.69 -38.35
N PRO A 161 1.79 -33.97 -38.43
CA PRO A 161 2.57 -35.01 -39.10
C PRO A 161 2.79 -34.68 -40.59
N VAL A 162 3.76 -35.35 -41.22
CA VAL A 162 4.05 -35.16 -42.65
C VAL A 162 2.80 -35.42 -43.50
N GLY A 163 2.51 -34.50 -44.42
CA GLY A 163 1.31 -34.55 -45.27
C GLY A 163 0.07 -33.93 -44.64
N TYR A 164 0.16 -33.42 -43.40
CA TYR A 164 -0.91 -32.67 -42.74
C TYR A 164 -0.47 -31.23 -42.45
N GLU A 165 -1.45 -30.34 -42.32
CA GLU A 165 -1.25 -28.95 -41.94
C GLU A 165 -2.30 -28.47 -40.95
N GLY A 166 -1.93 -27.50 -40.11
CA GLY A 166 -2.77 -26.98 -39.03
C GLY A 166 -1.97 -26.53 -37.81
N ASP A 167 -2.65 -26.43 -36.67
CA ASP A 167 -2.11 -25.93 -35.40
C ASP A 167 -1.62 -27.05 -34.46
N GLY A 168 -1.55 -28.30 -34.93
CA GLY A 168 -1.16 -29.47 -34.13
C GLY A 168 -2.30 -30.04 -33.27
N LYS A 169 -3.35 -29.27 -32.98
CA LYS A 169 -4.59 -29.75 -32.37
C LYS A 169 -5.55 -30.26 -33.45
N HIS A 170 -5.69 -29.47 -34.52
CA HIS A 170 -6.47 -29.77 -35.69
C HIS A 170 -5.54 -29.83 -36.89
N CYS A 171 -5.26 -31.06 -37.34
CA CYS A 171 -4.46 -31.31 -38.52
C CYS A 171 -5.37 -31.80 -39.65
N ARG A 172 -5.33 -31.13 -40.80
CA ARG A 172 -6.02 -31.57 -42.02
C ARG A 172 -4.99 -32.09 -43.03
N PHE A 173 -5.38 -33.06 -43.84
CA PHE A 173 -4.51 -33.55 -44.90
C PHE A 173 -4.27 -32.43 -45.93
N ARG A 174 -3.03 -32.26 -46.37
CA ARG A 174 -2.66 -31.31 -47.41
C ARG A 174 -2.86 -31.98 -48.78
N ASP A 175 -3.96 -31.63 -49.45
CA ASP A 175 -4.22 -32.10 -50.80
C ASP A 175 -3.31 -31.38 -51.79
N ALA A 176 -2.33 -32.10 -52.35
CA ALA A 176 -1.43 -31.59 -53.39
C ALA A 176 -2.18 -31.14 -54.67
N CYS A 177 -3.44 -31.56 -54.82
CA CYS A 177 -4.33 -31.19 -55.91
C CYS A 177 -5.00 -29.81 -55.71
N GLU A 178 -5.10 -29.29 -54.48
CA GLU A 178 -5.62 -27.94 -54.21
C GLU A 178 -4.59 -26.86 -54.62
N ASP A 179 -3.31 -27.10 -54.33
CA ASP A 179 -2.21 -26.18 -54.67
C ASP A 179 -1.87 -26.19 -56.17
N LYS A 180 -2.14 -27.29 -56.87
CA LYS A 180 -1.90 -27.45 -58.31
C LYS A 180 -3.07 -28.19 -58.96
N PRO A 181 -4.18 -27.49 -59.23
CA PRO A 181 -5.26 -28.08 -59.99
C PRO A 181 -4.73 -28.49 -61.38
N CYS A 182 -4.99 -29.74 -61.76
CA CYS A 182 -4.72 -30.22 -63.11
C CYS A 182 -5.44 -29.31 -64.12
N ALA A 183 -4.84 -29.08 -65.29
CA ALA A 183 -5.50 -28.34 -66.36
C ALA A 183 -6.90 -28.96 -66.63
N PRO A 184 -7.95 -28.13 -66.78
CA PRO A 184 -9.30 -28.65 -66.96
C PRO A 184 -9.35 -29.59 -68.17
N GLY A 185 -9.87 -30.80 -67.97
CA GLY A 185 -10.13 -31.76 -69.05
C GLY A 185 -9.23 -32.99 -69.12
N ARG A 186 -8.42 -33.29 -68.10
CA ARG A 186 -7.72 -34.60 -68.00
C ARG A 186 -8.27 -35.39 -66.81
N LYS A 187 -8.98 -36.48 -67.11
CA LYS A 187 -9.35 -37.54 -66.16
C LYS A 187 -8.27 -38.61 -66.17
#